data_AF-A0A0F9I2N6-F1
#
_entry.id   AF-A0A0F9I2N6-F1
#
_cell.length_a   1.000
_cell.length_b   1.000
_cell.length_c   1.000
_cell.angle_alpha   90.00
_cell.angle_beta   90.00
_cell.angle_gamma   90.00
#
_symmetry.space_group_name_H-M   'P 1'
#
loop_
_entity.id
_entity.type
_entity.pdbx_description
1 polymer ?
#
loop_
_entity_poly.entity_id
_entity_poly.type
_entity_poly.pdbx_seq_one_letter_code
_entity_poly.pdbx_strand_id
1 'polypeptide(L)'
;MQKNVAGQKWVVYAWNTSSLLPVTGDAANITANLRIDGGAANPVDDTNPTELEDGYYIFDITQTESNGDLLLIAPASATGSVRVRGVPEAIYTSSYTPGDFAVTLTIRTVGETSVSGISVWVNSSNSRSGSVAGTKVTDTNGQVVFNLEYTTYYIFCNLSGYTFASASFTASAGNVSFTKNIATATSAGSSAFYTDSFLSRAIVDVRESSDEPTQAAKYTDARIIEHLEKAYIIVLNEVNRNSRTPAVAKIQKTIVSGTTAYILPHTVGSVHGVYKGDPTGGKVFYDSRSKFNAFGRGIWFENQTLHIQTTELYGIGTALTIEYVPSGIARLHNGIYTVNADGDVVTFGATPNAGTLDTHHEAYAGSIFRSLGSDGTGNYLQERVITAYDELTREATLDVPLDPIPTGSNLYYEIAPAINKGMDTVVALYAAWRLVSTEGNTKRASGILKAYRNALRNVRLTAYYSYMPEAPIDRSDNLNNRRYLRY
;
A
#
# COMPACT_ATOMS: atom_id res chain seq x y z
N MET A 1 33.90 38.69 13.70
CA MET A 1 32.70 39.30 13.08
C MET A 1 32.11 38.26 12.13
N GLN A 2 30.79 38.19 11.98
CA GLN A 2 30.11 37.24 11.09
C GLN A 2 29.92 37.86 9.71
N LYS A 3 30.04 37.06 8.65
CA LYS A 3 29.85 37.54 7.28
C LYS A 3 28.37 37.82 7.00
N ASN A 4 28.05 38.96 6.40
CA ASN A 4 26.70 39.29 5.90
C ASN A 4 25.59 39.34 6.98
N VAL A 5 25.90 39.91 8.15
CA VAL A 5 24.96 40.04 9.28
C VAL A 5 24.85 41.51 9.71
N ALA A 6 23.63 42.05 9.73
CA ALA A 6 23.36 43.42 10.18
C ALA A 6 23.53 43.58 11.69
N GLY A 7 23.73 44.83 12.13
CA GLY A 7 23.69 45.21 13.55
C GLY A 7 24.91 44.76 14.35
N GLN A 8 25.98 44.36 13.66
CA GLN A 8 27.26 44.09 14.29
C GLN A 8 27.92 45.40 14.70
N LYS A 9 28.84 45.33 15.66
CA LYS A 9 29.49 46.52 16.21
C LYS A 9 31.00 46.41 16.06
N TRP A 10 31.67 47.51 15.71
CA TRP A 10 33.13 47.58 15.63
C TRP A 10 33.70 48.67 16.52
N VAL A 11 34.54 48.28 17.47
CA VAL A 11 35.16 49.18 18.43
C VAL A 11 36.40 49.85 17.82
N VAL A 12 36.54 51.15 18.09
CA VAL A 12 37.72 51.96 17.80
C VAL A 12 38.21 52.65 19.08
N TYR A 13 39.50 53.00 19.13
CA TYR A 13 40.11 53.67 20.29
C TYR A 13 40.75 54.99 19.86
N ALA A 14 40.41 56.07 20.56
CA ALA A 14 40.92 57.41 20.33
C ALA A 14 41.83 57.87 21.49
N TRP A 15 42.99 58.43 21.15
CA TRP A 15 43.94 58.96 22.14
C TRP A 15 44.56 60.27 21.67
N ASN A 16 44.99 61.08 22.63
CA ASN A 16 45.69 62.32 22.37
C ASN A 16 47.18 62.03 22.12
N THR A 17 47.74 62.55 21.02
CA THR A 17 49.14 62.29 20.64
C THR A 17 50.16 63.00 21.51
N SER A 18 49.76 64.08 22.20
CA SER A 18 50.62 64.85 23.09
C SER A 18 50.63 64.29 24.51
N SER A 19 49.46 63.93 25.06
CA SER A 19 49.37 63.42 26.44
C SER A 19 49.36 61.89 26.54
N LEU A 20 49.14 61.18 25.44
CA LEU A 20 48.96 59.72 25.39
C LEU A 20 47.79 59.20 26.25
N LEU A 21 46.88 60.09 26.65
CA LEU A 21 45.67 59.75 27.39
C LEU A 21 44.51 59.46 26.44
N PRO A 22 43.56 58.58 26.84
CA PRO A 22 42.32 58.38 26.10
C PRO A 22 41.54 59.69 25.96
N VAL A 23 40.85 59.86 24.84
CA VAL A 23 40.06 61.06 24.54
C VAL A 23 38.59 60.72 24.53
N THR A 24 37.83 61.34 25.43
CA THR A 24 36.36 61.31 25.49
C THR A 24 35.75 62.55 24.83
N GLY A 25 34.48 62.48 24.44
CA GLY A 25 33.72 63.60 23.84
C GLY A 25 34.05 63.92 22.37
N ASP A 26 34.81 63.07 21.68
CA ASP A 26 35.26 63.32 20.30
C ASP A 26 34.40 62.63 19.23
N ALA A 27 33.29 61.97 19.62
CA ALA A 27 32.45 61.18 18.73
C ALA A 27 32.03 61.91 17.44
N ALA A 28 31.63 63.18 17.55
CA ALA A 28 31.21 64.00 16.40
C ALA A 28 32.33 64.31 15.40
N ASN A 29 33.59 64.17 15.81
CA ASN A 29 34.76 64.42 14.97
C ASN A 29 35.36 63.13 14.40
N ILE A 30 34.91 61.96 14.86
CA ILE A 30 35.41 60.66 14.42
C ILE A 30 34.53 60.13 13.29
N THR A 31 35.16 59.77 12.18
CA THR A 31 34.54 59.04 11.05
C THR A 31 35.39 57.80 10.72
N ALA A 32 34.84 56.87 9.94
CA ALA A 32 35.60 55.69 9.50
C ALA A 32 35.29 55.33 8.05
N ASN A 33 36.27 54.68 7.41
CA ASN A 33 36.06 53.95 6.17
C ASN A 33 36.30 52.46 6.39
N LEU A 34 35.56 51.63 5.67
CA LEU A 34 35.76 50.19 5.57
C LEU A 34 36.38 49.80 4.24
N ARG A 35 37.21 48.77 4.27
CA ARG A 35 37.67 48.03 3.09
C ARG A 35 37.21 46.59 3.21
N ILE A 36 36.43 46.15 2.23
CA ILE A 36 35.91 44.79 2.13
C ILE A 36 36.79 44.04 1.14
N ASP A 37 37.45 42.98 1.59
CA ASP A 37 38.32 42.11 0.78
C ASP A 37 39.43 42.86 0.02
N GLY A 38 39.97 43.91 0.63
CA GLY A 38 41.01 44.76 0.02
C GLY A 38 40.50 45.73 -1.03
N GLY A 39 39.18 45.89 -1.16
CA GLY A 39 38.55 46.83 -2.08
C GLY A 39 38.82 48.32 -1.80
N ALA A 40 38.12 49.17 -2.57
CA ALA A 40 38.14 50.62 -2.36
C ALA A 40 37.61 50.97 -0.95
N ALA A 41 38.09 52.08 -0.41
CA ALA A 41 37.60 52.59 0.87
C ALA A 41 36.17 53.14 0.69
N ASN A 42 35.23 52.62 1.46
CA ASN A 42 33.85 53.09 1.52
C ASN A 42 33.59 53.68 2.91
N PRO A 43 32.88 54.81 3.03
CA PRO A 43 32.52 55.35 4.34
C PRO A 43 31.64 54.35 5.09
N VAL A 44 31.79 54.27 6.41
CA VAL A 44 30.87 53.53 7.27
C VAL A 44 29.51 54.24 7.28
N ASP A 45 28.42 53.50 7.13
CA ASP A 45 27.05 54.03 7.08
C ASP A 45 26.68 54.77 8.39
N ASP A 46 27.17 54.27 9.53
CA ASP A 46 27.16 54.98 10.80
C ASP A 46 28.18 56.14 10.77
N THR A 47 27.69 57.33 10.44
CA THR A 47 28.53 58.51 10.11
C THR A 47 29.48 58.89 11.26
N ASN A 48 29.04 58.74 12.50
CA ASN A 48 29.83 59.04 13.70
C ASN A 48 29.59 57.95 14.75
N PRO A 49 30.63 57.43 15.42
CA PRO A 49 30.45 56.34 16.34
C PRO A 49 29.76 56.80 17.63
N THR A 50 29.16 55.87 18.35
CA THR A 50 28.69 56.11 19.72
C THR A 50 29.87 56.02 20.69
N GLU A 51 29.99 56.99 21.60
CA GLU A 51 30.99 56.94 22.66
C GLU A 51 30.62 55.89 23.72
N LEU A 52 31.59 55.08 24.12
CA LEU A 52 31.47 54.16 25.26
C LEU A 52 32.02 54.87 26.50
N GLU A 53 33.27 54.61 26.86
CA GLU A 53 34.03 55.26 27.93
C GLU A 53 35.54 55.10 27.63
N ASP A 54 36.41 55.80 28.37
CA ASP A 54 37.88 55.63 28.32
C ASP A 54 38.50 55.68 26.91
N GLY A 55 37.97 56.56 26.05
CA GLY A 55 38.46 56.74 24.68
C GLY A 55 38.04 55.64 23.70
N TYR A 56 37.16 54.72 24.11
CA TYR A 56 36.55 53.75 23.20
C TYR A 56 35.25 54.27 22.59
N TYR A 57 35.10 54.03 21.30
CA TYR A 57 33.92 54.37 20.52
C TYR A 57 33.49 53.16 19.69
N ILE A 58 32.22 53.10 19.31
CA ILE A 58 31.65 51.95 18.60
C ILE A 58 30.86 52.39 17.38
N PHE A 59 31.17 51.77 16.23
CA PHE A 59 30.42 51.93 14.99
C PHE A 59 29.41 50.80 14.81
N ASP A 60 28.25 51.15 14.27
CA ASP A 60 27.24 50.21 13.81
C ASP A 60 27.55 49.74 12.39
N ILE A 61 27.68 48.43 12.20
CA ILE A 61 28.04 47.79 10.94
C ILE A 61 26.80 47.16 10.31
N THR A 62 26.50 47.55 9.08
CA THR A 62 25.36 47.04 8.32
C THR A 62 25.62 45.64 7.75
N GLN A 63 24.57 45.02 7.21
CA GLN A 63 24.70 43.72 6.56
C GLN A 63 25.66 43.77 5.37
N THR A 64 25.56 44.82 4.56
CA THR A 64 26.40 44.99 3.36
C THR A 64 27.86 45.20 3.75
N GLU A 65 28.12 45.98 4.78
CA GLU A 65 29.48 46.28 5.27
C GLU A 65 30.19 45.06 5.88
N SER A 66 29.44 44.14 6.46
CA SER A 66 29.99 42.88 7.00
C SER A 66 30.12 41.76 5.97
N ASN A 67 29.75 41.97 4.71
CA ASN A 67 29.73 40.93 3.68
C ASN A 67 31.06 40.80 2.90
N GLY A 68 32.17 40.62 3.61
CA GLY A 68 33.48 40.26 3.05
C GLY A 68 34.20 39.25 3.92
N ASP A 69 35.18 38.53 3.37
CA ASP A 69 35.99 37.57 4.12
C ASP A 69 37.02 38.25 5.02
N LEU A 70 37.59 39.38 4.57
CA LEU A 70 38.45 40.26 5.36
C LEU A 70 37.88 41.67 5.37
N LEU A 71 37.67 42.20 6.56
CA LEU A 71 37.27 43.58 6.77
C LEU A 71 38.42 44.35 7.42
N LEU A 72 38.64 45.59 6.99
CA LEU A 72 39.57 46.53 7.63
C LEU A 72 38.85 47.86 7.88
N ILE A 73 38.93 48.36 9.12
CA ILE A 73 38.39 49.66 9.51
C ILE A 73 39.51 50.69 9.65
N ALA A 74 39.34 51.84 9.01
CA ALA A 74 40.28 52.96 9.03
C ALA A 74 39.60 54.22 9.59
N PRO A 75 39.54 54.37 10.93
CA PRO A 75 38.94 55.53 11.56
C PRO A 75 39.89 56.75 11.56
N ALA A 76 39.33 57.95 11.56
CA ALA A 76 40.06 59.21 11.65
C ALA A 76 39.28 60.23 12.48
N SER A 77 39.99 61.10 13.21
CA SER A 77 39.40 62.26 13.89
C SER A 77 39.78 63.55 13.17
N ALA A 78 38.84 64.49 13.07
CA ALA A 78 39.10 65.86 12.60
C ALA A 78 39.83 66.73 13.65
N THR A 79 39.90 66.28 14.90
CA THR A 79 40.60 66.98 15.99
C THR A 79 42.11 66.78 15.86
N GLY A 80 42.88 67.87 15.65
CA GLY A 80 44.30 67.80 15.25
C GLY A 80 45.25 67.03 16.18
N SER A 81 44.95 66.97 17.49
CA SER A 81 45.75 66.22 18.48
C SER A 81 45.24 64.82 18.77
N VAL A 82 44.17 64.36 18.11
CA VAL A 82 43.54 63.05 18.35
C VAL A 82 43.89 62.07 17.23
N ARG A 83 44.28 60.86 17.60
CA ARG A 83 44.43 59.73 16.67
C ARG A 83 43.46 58.63 17.07
N VAL A 84 42.95 57.92 16.07
CA VAL A 84 41.98 56.85 16.24
C VAL A 84 42.49 55.59 15.53
N ARG A 85 42.26 54.41 16.10
CA ARG A 85 42.60 53.11 15.50
C ARG A 85 41.48 52.10 15.70
N GLY A 86 41.32 51.16 14.77
CA GLY A 86 40.44 50.01 14.97
C GLY A 86 40.93 49.07 16.07
N VAL A 87 40.00 48.47 16.81
CA VAL A 87 40.28 47.48 17.86
C VAL A 87 39.42 46.24 17.66
N PRO A 88 39.92 45.21 16.94
CA PRO A 88 41.14 45.19 16.12
C PRO A 88 40.98 46.00 14.82
N GLU A 89 42.08 46.27 14.12
CA GLU A 89 42.08 47.06 12.87
C GLU A 89 41.53 46.26 11.68
N ALA A 90 41.82 44.95 11.64
CA ALA A 90 41.31 44.04 10.64
C ALA A 90 40.67 42.81 11.30
N ILE A 91 39.58 42.33 10.71
CA ILE A 91 38.85 41.15 11.17
C ILE A 91 38.60 40.26 9.96
N TYR A 92 39.00 39.00 10.06
CA TYR A 92 38.47 37.97 9.18
C TYR A 92 37.06 37.62 9.64
N THR A 93 36.09 37.71 8.74
CA THR A 93 34.76 37.22 9.04
C THR A 93 34.75 35.70 8.96
N SER A 94 34.00 35.07 9.84
CA SER A 94 33.62 33.68 9.64
C SER A 94 32.38 33.64 8.77
N SER A 95 32.41 32.79 7.74
CA SER A 95 31.18 32.37 7.07
C SER A 95 30.34 31.60 8.07
N TYR A 96 29.08 32.00 8.19
CA TYR A 96 28.06 31.29 8.92
C TYR A 96 27.94 29.89 8.31
N THR A 97 28.21 28.84 9.09
CA THR A 97 27.83 27.47 8.70
C THR A 97 26.30 27.42 8.72
N PRO A 98 25.59 26.60 7.92
CA PRO A 98 24.13 26.60 7.91
C PRO A 98 23.53 26.55 9.33
N GLY A 99 23.02 27.71 9.77
CA GLY A 99 22.11 27.94 10.88
C GLY A 99 22.64 27.96 12.32
N ASP A 100 22.91 29.12 12.88
CA ASP A 100 23.14 29.30 14.33
C ASP A 100 21.84 29.19 15.14
N PHE A 101 20.67 29.24 14.49
CA PHE A 101 19.40 29.15 15.20
C PHE A 101 18.85 27.73 15.20
N ALA A 102 18.76 27.16 16.39
CA ALA A 102 18.08 25.89 16.63
C ALA A 102 16.58 26.06 16.40
N VAL A 103 16.10 25.60 15.25
CA VAL A 103 14.69 25.53 14.88
C VAL A 103 14.16 24.12 15.15
N THR A 104 13.18 24.02 16.03
CA THR A 104 12.47 22.77 16.34
C THR A 104 11.27 22.59 15.42
N LEU A 105 11.18 21.45 14.76
CA LEU A 105 10.05 21.06 13.93
C LEU A 105 9.39 19.82 14.53
N THR A 106 8.10 19.87 14.78
CA THR A 106 7.28 18.74 15.25
C THR A 106 6.39 18.25 14.10
N ILE A 107 6.52 16.98 13.70
CA ILE A 107 5.65 16.35 12.70
C ILE A 107 4.61 15.47 13.40
N ARG A 108 3.34 15.70 13.06
CA ARG A 108 2.19 14.96 13.59
C ARG A 108 1.32 14.40 12.48
N THR A 109 0.47 13.45 12.83
CA THR A 109 -0.64 13.03 11.98
C THR A 109 -1.67 14.16 11.81
N VAL A 110 -2.54 14.05 10.81
CA VAL A 110 -3.74 14.90 10.70
C VAL A 110 -4.66 14.82 11.92
N GLY A 111 -4.58 13.72 12.68
CA GLY A 111 -5.23 13.52 13.98
C GLY A 111 -4.38 13.98 15.18
N GLU A 112 -3.38 14.83 14.95
CA GLU A 112 -2.57 15.49 15.98
C GLU A 112 -1.71 14.58 16.86
N THR A 113 -1.49 13.33 16.43
CA THR A 113 -0.59 12.39 17.13
C THR A 113 0.84 12.59 16.64
N SER A 114 1.80 12.75 17.55
CA SER A 114 3.22 12.79 17.20
C SER A 114 3.70 11.49 16.55
N VAL A 115 4.59 11.59 15.57
CA VAL A 115 5.09 10.43 14.81
C VAL A 115 6.62 10.37 14.90
N SER A 116 7.13 9.30 15.52
CA SER A 116 8.56 9.06 15.67
C SER A 116 9.20 8.35 14.48
N GLY A 117 10.49 8.55 14.27
CA GLY A 117 11.27 7.81 13.26
C GLY A 117 11.18 8.36 11.83
N ILE A 118 10.55 9.52 11.62
CA ILE A 118 10.43 10.14 10.31
C ILE A 118 11.78 10.69 9.89
N SER A 119 12.27 10.32 8.70
CA SER A 119 13.39 11.01 8.06
C SER A 119 12.91 12.36 7.51
N VAL A 120 13.38 13.45 8.09
CA VAL A 120 13.01 14.83 7.73
C VAL A 120 14.22 15.56 7.18
N TRP A 121 14.04 16.31 6.09
CA TRP A 121 15.02 17.27 5.59
C TRP A 121 14.32 18.52 5.07
N VAL A 122 15.07 19.62 5.03
CA VAL A 122 14.54 20.93 4.65
C VAL A 122 15.35 21.54 3.51
N ASN A 123 14.68 22.27 2.63
CA ASN A 123 15.30 22.96 1.49
C ASN A 123 14.77 24.40 1.39
N SER A 124 15.60 25.33 0.92
CA SER A 124 15.19 26.73 0.65
C SER A 124 14.35 26.87 -0.62
N SER A 125 14.26 25.82 -1.44
CA SER A 125 13.40 25.72 -2.62
C SER A 125 12.43 24.56 -2.51
N ASN A 126 11.29 24.60 -3.23
CA ASN A 126 10.34 23.50 -3.30
C ASN A 126 10.85 22.36 -4.24
N SER A 127 12.08 21.92 -4.02
CA SER A 127 12.72 20.83 -4.74
C SER A 127 13.26 19.80 -3.75
N ARG A 128 13.11 18.52 -4.09
CA ARG A 128 13.66 17.42 -3.31
C ARG A 128 15.18 17.27 -3.44
N SER A 129 15.82 18.03 -4.34
CA SER A 129 17.25 17.96 -4.60
C SER A 129 18.04 18.73 -3.53
N GLY A 130 18.66 18.00 -2.61
CA GLY A 130 19.54 18.55 -1.58
C GLY A 130 18.84 18.78 -0.23
N SER A 131 19.65 19.09 0.77
CA SER A 131 19.21 19.52 2.09
C SER A 131 20.10 20.64 2.59
N VAL A 132 19.51 21.67 3.18
CA VAL A 132 20.24 22.82 3.76
C VAL A 132 20.94 22.42 5.06
N ALA A 133 20.39 21.47 5.82
CA ALA A 133 20.90 21.07 7.15
C ALA A 133 21.01 19.54 7.32
N GLY A 134 21.15 18.81 6.21
CA GLY A 134 21.17 17.34 6.20
C GLY A 134 19.80 16.71 6.47
N THR A 135 19.76 15.37 6.55
CA THR A 135 18.56 14.62 6.93
C THR A 135 18.65 14.27 8.42
N LYS A 136 17.57 14.48 9.15
CA LYS A 136 17.45 14.19 10.58
C LYS A 136 16.25 13.25 10.79
N VAL A 137 16.17 12.63 11.97
CA VAL A 137 15.09 11.68 12.30
C VAL A 137 14.29 12.21 13.48
N THR A 138 12.95 12.14 13.41
CA THR A 138 12.10 12.58 14.53
C THR A 138 12.21 11.66 15.74
N ASP A 139 12.21 12.24 16.95
CA ASP A 139 12.21 11.52 18.22
C ASP A 139 10.83 10.95 18.60
N THR A 140 10.68 10.43 19.82
CA THR A 140 9.40 9.89 20.33
C THR A 140 8.27 10.92 20.40
N ASN A 141 8.59 12.21 20.44
CA ASN A 141 7.64 13.31 20.44
C ASN A 141 7.36 13.85 19.03
N GLY A 142 7.91 13.21 17.99
CA GLY A 142 7.81 13.66 16.61
C GLY A 142 8.66 14.90 16.31
N GLN A 143 9.62 15.22 17.18
CA GLN A 143 10.42 16.43 17.10
C GLN A 143 11.76 16.19 16.41
N VAL A 144 12.22 17.22 15.71
CA VAL A 144 13.55 17.27 15.10
C VAL A 144 14.08 18.70 15.16
N VAL A 145 15.36 18.86 15.48
CA VAL A 145 16.01 20.18 15.57
C VAL A 145 16.95 20.36 14.38
N PHE A 146 16.74 21.44 13.64
CA PHE A 146 17.63 21.90 12.59
C PHE A 146 18.29 23.21 12.99
N ASN A 147 19.53 23.36 12.58
CA ASN A 147 20.27 24.59 12.65
C ASN A 147 19.99 25.33 11.34
N LEU A 148 19.18 26.40 11.37
CA LEU A 148 18.73 27.12 10.16
C LEU A 148 18.87 28.64 10.25
N GLU A 149 18.86 29.31 9.08
CA GLU A 149 18.76 30.77 8.97
C GLU A 149 17.30 31.24 9.05
N TYR A 150 17.07 32.54 9.25
CA TYR A 150 15.72 33.11 9.25
C TYR A 150 15.20 33.34 7.84
N THR A 151 14.67 32.28 7.23
CA THR A 151 14.03 32.32 5.93
C THR A 151 12.94 31.25 5.81
N THR A 152 12.33 31.13 4.64
CA THR A 152 11.33 30.10 4.34
C THR A 152 11.98 28.80 3.89
N TYR A 153 11.54 27.69 4.48
CA TYR A 153 11.97 26.34 4.14
C TYR A 153 10.79 25.45 3.77
N TYR A 154 11.01 24.55 2.83
CA TYR A 154 10.11 23.49 2.43
C TYR A 154 10.50 22.21 3.16
N ILE A 155 9.50 21.52 3.70
CA ILE A 155 9.68 20.31 4.49
C ILE A 155 9.47 19.10 3.59
N PHE A 156 10.41 18.16 3.67
CA PHE A 156 10.29 16.86 3.05
C PHE A 156 10.44 15.78 4.12
N CYS A 157 9.55 14.80 4.06
CA CYS A 157 9.47 13.72 5.02
C CYS A 157 9.43 12.37 4.29
N ASN A 158 10.02 11.37 4.92
CA ASN A 158 9.92 9.99 4.49
C ASN A 158 9.80 9.08 5.72
N LEU A 159 8.73 8.28 5.76
CA LEU A 159 8.53 7.20 6.72
C LEU A 159 7.60 6.18 6.07
N SER A 160 8.01 4.91 6.07
CA SER A 160 7.16 3.82 5.58
C SER A 160 5.86 3.75 6.38
N GLY A 161 4.73 3.49 5.71
CA GLY A 161 3.41 3.48 6.35
C GLY A 161 2.78 4.87 6.54
N TYR A 162 3.40 5.92 6.02
CA TYR A 162 2.84 7.28 6.03
C TYR A 162 2.97 7.96 4.66
N THR A 163 1.98 8.78 4.34
CA THR A 163 2.06 9.80 3.30
C THR A 163 2.14 11.17 3.96
N PHE A 164 2.86 12.11 3.33
CA PHE A 164 3.08 13.44 3.88
C PHE A 164 2.61 14.50 2.90
N ALA A 165 1.73 15.40 3.35
CA ALA A 165 1.33 16.56 2.58
C ALA A 165 2.51 17.55 2.44
N SER A 166 2.56 18.28 1.32
CA SER A 166 3.55 19.33 1.11
C SER A 166 3.38 20.43 2.16
N ALA A 167 4.47 20.87 2.78
CA ALA A 167 4.44 21.94 3.78
C ALA A 167 5.71 22.78 3.79
N SER A 168 5.60 24.00 4.32
CA SER A 168 6.70 24.93 4.53
C SER A 168 6.55 25.68 5.87
N PHE A 169 7.62 26.32 6.31
CA PHE A 169 7.64 27.24 7.45
C PHE A 169 8.63 28.36 7.21
N THR A 170 8.44 29.50 7.88
CA THR A 170 9.34 30.66 7.81
C THR A 170 9.94 30.89 9.18
N ALA A 171 11.23 30.59 9.34
CA ALA A 171 11.97 30.84 10.56
C ALA A 171 12.24 32.35 10.72
N SER A 172 12.08 32.86 11.94
CA SER A 172 12.35 34.27 12.26
C SER A 172 12.74 34.42 13.74
N ALA A 173 13.31 35.58 14.10
CA ALA A 173 13.63 35.89 15.49
C ALA A 173 12.36 35.79 16.37
N GLY A 174 12.41 34.96 17.41
CA GLY A 174 11.27 34.67 18.29
C GLY A 174 10.31 33.57 17.80
N ASN A 175 10.48 33.05 16.57
CA ASN A 175 9.70 31.95 16.04
C ASN A 175 10.60 30.82 15.54
N VAL A 176 11.00 29.96 16.50
CA VAL A 176 11.94 28.85 16.29
C VAL A 176 11.31 27.48 16.57
N SER A 177 10.00 27.40 16.74
CA SER A 177 9.30 26.14 16.98
C SER A 177 8.05 26.04 16.11
N PHE A 178 7.97 24.99 15.30
CA PHE A 178 6.89 24.80 14.33
C PHE A 178 6.28 23.40 14.50
N THR A 179 4.96 23.32 14.42
CA THR A 179 4.22 22.04 14.41
C THR A 179 3.49 21.88 13.10
N LYS A 180 3.60 20.71 12.47
CA LYS A 180 2.99 20.39 11.17
C LYS A 180 2.23 19.06 11.24
N ASN A 181 0.91 19.15 11.09
CA ASN A 181 -0.01 18.01 11.03
C ASN A 181 -0.11 17.51 9.58
N ILE A 182 0.99 17.00 9.05
CA ILE A 182 1.13 16.70 7.61
C ILE A 182 1.20 15.21 7.31
N ALA A 183 1.33 14.36 8.34
CA ALA A 183 1.38 12.92 8.16
C ALA A 183 -0.04 12.33 8.09
N THR A 184 -0.27 11.46 7.13
CA THR A 184 -1.45 10.60 7.08
C THR A 184 -0.93 9.17 7.10
N ALA A 185 -1.27 8.41 8.14
CA ALA A 185 -0.97 7.00 8.17
C ALA A 185 -1.60 6.39 6.92
N THR A 186 -0.77 5.88 6.00
CA THR A 186 -1.30 4.97 5.00
C THR A 186 -1.63 3.74 5.81
N SER A 187 -2.92 3.45 6.00
CA SER A 187 -3.29 2.12 6.44
C SER A 187 -2.66 1.18 5.41
N ALA A 188 -1.53 0.56 5.76
CA ALA A 188 -1.22 -0.74 5.19
C ALA A 188 -2.52 -1.50 5.43
N GLY A 189 -3.25 -1.82 4.36
CA GLY A 189 -4.49 -2.57 4.46
C GLY A 189 -4.18 -3.72 5.40
N SER A 190 -4.73 -3.64 6.61
CA SER A 190 -4.28 -4.49 7.70
C SER A 190 -4.81 -5.88 7.37
N SER A 191 -3.97 -6.68 6.72
CA SER A 191 -4.20 -8.11 6.59
C SER A 191 -4.25 -8.81 7.96
N ALA A 192 -3.94 -8.10 9.06
CA ALA A 192 -4.00 -8.60 10.42
C ALA A 192 -5.43 -8.78 10.99
N PHE A 193 -6.48 -8.36 10.30
CA PHE A 193 -7.85 -8.61 10.78
C PHE A 193 -8.42 -9.96 10.39
N TYR A 194 -7.72 -10.80 9.60
CA TYR A 194 -8.29 -12.07 9.12
C TYR A 194 -7.30 -13.23 9.20
N THR A 195 -6.87 -13.60 10.40
CA THR A 195 -5.86 -14.65 10.62
C THR A 195 -6.24 -15.99 9.96
N ASP A 196 -7.54 -16.32 9.87
CA ASP A 196 -8.04 -17.57 9.28
C ASP A 196 -8.64 -17.45 7.86
N SER A 197 -8.53 -16.28 7.23
CA SER A 197 -8.91 -16.09 5.82
C SER A 197 -8.00 -16.88 4.89
N PHE A 198 -8.56 -17.47 3.83
CA PHE A 198 -7.81 -18.18 2.80
C PHE A 198 -6.85 -17.22 2.08
N LEU A 199 -7.30 -16.00 1.78
CA LEU A 199 -6.53 -14.96 1.12
C LEU A 199 -5.41 -14.47 2.03
N SER A 200 -5.70 -14.21 3.30
CA SER A 200 -4.67 -13.80 4.26
C SER A 200 -3.63 -14.89 4.49
N ARG A 201 -4.03 -16.15 4.68
CA ARG A 201 -3.10 -17.29 4.78
C ARG A 201 -2.26 -17.43 3.52
N ALA A 202 -2.87 -17.35 2.33
CA ALA A 202 -2.15 -17.44 1.07
C ALA A 202 -1.16 -16.27 0.89
N ILE A 203 -1.51 -15.04 1.31
CA ILE A 203 -0.61 -13.88 1.29
C ILE A 203 0.57 -14.10 2.25
N VAL A 204 0.31 -14.57 3.48
CA VAL A 204 1.35 -14.87 4.46
C VAL A 204 2.29 -15.94 3.92
N ASP A 205 1.75 -17.06 3.40
CA ASP A 205 2.53 -18.14 2.79
C ASP A 205 3.39 -17.64 1.62
N VAL A 206 2.85 -16.74 0.78
CA VAL A 206 3.61 -16.12 -0.31
C VAL A 206 4.76 -15.29 0.25
N ARG A 207 4.51 -14.45 1.25
CA ARG A 207 5.52 -13.57 1.86
C ARG A 207 6.62 -14.38 2.54
N GLU A 208 6.26 -15.37 3.33
CA GLU A 208 7.21 -16.27 3.99
C GLU A 208 8.06 -17.03 2.95
N SER A 209 7.44 -17.57 1.91
CA SER A 209 8.15 -18.31 0.87
C SER A 209 9.06 -17.41 0.01
N SER A 210 8.70 -16.13 -0.14
CA SER A 210 9.49 -15.15 -0.89
C SER A 210 10.52 -14.40 -0.05
N ASP A 211 10.55 -14.61 1.27
CA ASP A 211 11.38 -13.88 2.24
C ASP A 211 11.10 -12.36 2.19
N GLU A 212 9.82 -12.02 2.05
CA GLU A 212 9.33 -10.63 2.07
C GLU A 212 9.10 -10.19 3.52
N PRO A 213 9.74 -9.09 3.97
CA PRO A 213 9.56 -8.63 5.34
C PRO A 213 8.14 -8.10 5.55
N THR A 214 7.55 -8.36 6.72
CA THR A 214 6.23 -7.81 7.07
C THR A 214 6.24 -6.28 7.10
N GLN A 215 7.38 -5.69 7.50
CA GLN A 215 7.63 -4.26 7.47
C GLN A 215 8.38 -3.90 6.18
N ALA A 216 7.82 -2.99 5.38
CA ALA A 216 8.35 -2.57 4.07
C ALA A 216 8.41 -3.71 3.02
N ALA A 217 7.36 -4.54 2.97
CA ALA A 217 7.16 -5.51 1.89
C ALA A 217 7.29 -4.83 0.52
N LYS A 218 8.06 -5.43 -0.38
CA LYS A 218 8.27 -4.95 -1.75
C LYS A 218 7.00 -5.05 -2.58
N TYR A 219 6.19 -6.09 -2.32
CA TYR A 219 4.91 -6.31 -2.99
C TYR A 219 3.76 -5.95 -2.07
N THR A 220 2.82 -5.16 -2.59
CA THR A 220 1.56 -4.89 -1.90
C THR A 220 0.66 -6.11 -1.90
N ASP A 221 -0.27 -6.20 -0.93
CA ASP A 221 -1.24 -7.30 -0.87
C ASP A 221 -2.09 -7.40 -2.15
N ALA A 222 -2.50 -6.26 -2.71
CA ALA A 222 -3.20 -6.22 -4.00
C ALA A 222 -2.39 -6.88 -5.13
N ARG A 223 -1.06 -6.65 -5.16
CA ARG A 223 -0.18 -7.28 -6.16
C ARG A 223 -0.05 -8.78 -5.93
N ILE A 224 0.04 -9.22 -4.67
CA ILE A 224 0.10 -10.66 -4.34
C ILE A 224 -1.21 -11.35 -4.74
N ILE A 225 -2.36 -10.75 -4.45
CA ILE A 225 -3.69 -11.27 -4.83
C ILE A 225 -3.77 -11.48 -6.35
N GLU A 226 -3.31 -10.51 -7.16
CA GLU A 226 -3.27 -10.66 -8.62
C GLU A 226 -2.44 -11.88 -9.07
N HIS A 227 -1.33 -12.18 -8.38
CA HIS A 227 -0.53 -13.37 -8.65
C HIS A 227 -1.20 -14.66 -8.17
N LEU A 228 -1.91 -14.62 -7.05
CA LEU A 228 -2.70 -15.75 -6.55
C LEU A 228 -3.81 -16.13 -7.54
N GLU A 229 -4.55 -15.15 -8.07
CA GLU A 229 -5.58 -15.39 -9.10
C GLU A 229 -4.99 -16.07 -10.35
N LYS A 230 -3.86 -15.56 -10.86
CA LYS A 230 -3.17 -16.16 -12.01
C LYS A 230 -2.60 -17.54 -11.70
N ALA A 231 -2.08 -17.72 -10.49
CA ALA A 231 -1.55 -19.00 -10.03
C ALA A 231 -2.67 -20.05 -9.97
N TYR A 232 -3.84 -19.70 -9.45
CA TYR A 232 -4.97 -20.61 -9.33
C TYR A 232 -5.37 -21.22 -10.68
N ILE A 233 -5.49 -20.39 -11.74
CA ILE A 233 -5.78 -20.85 -13.10
C ILE A 233 -4.75 -21.89 -13.57
N ILE A 234 -3.46 -21.62 -13.38
CA ILE A 234 -2.40 -22.49 -13.87
C ILE A 234 -2.34 -23.80 -13.08
N VAL A 235 -2.42 -23.71 -11.75
CA VAL A 235 -2.36 -24.88 -10.86
C VAL A 235 -3.55 -25.79 -11.11
N LEU A 236 -4.77 -25.27 -11.20
CA LEU A 236 -5.97 -26.07 -11.46
C LEU A 236 -5.90 -26.78 -12.81
N ASN A 237 -5.43 -26.09 -13.86
CA ASN A 237 -5.19 -26.70 -15.16
C ASN A 237 -4.11 -27.79 -15.11
N GLU A 238 -3.05 -27.61 -14.31
CA GLU A 238 -2.02 -28.63 -14.13
C GLU A 238 -2.54 -29.88 -13.41
N VAL A 239 -3.39 -29.70 -12.39
CA VAL A 239 -4.06 -30.80 -11.69
C VAL A 239 -4.93 -31.58 -12.67
N ASN A 240 -5.80 -30.89 -13.42
CA ASN A 240 -6.76 -31.53 -14.30
C ASN A 240 -6.14 -32.17 -15.55
N ARG A 241 -5.04 -31.62 -16.07
CA ARG A 241 -4.33 -32.23 -17.21
C ARG A 241 -3.69 -33.58 -16.88
N ASN A 242 -3.26 -33.76 -15.63
CA ASN A 242 -2.54 -34.97 -15.22
C ASN A 242 -3.43 -36.01 -14.51
N SER A 243 -4.65 -35.64 -14.15
CA SER A 243 -5.58 -36.55 -13.49
C SER A 243 -6.48 -37.26 -14.50
N ARG A 244 -6.78 -38.55 -14.24
CA ARG A 244 -7.82 -39.29 -14.98
C ARG A 244 -9.22 -38.85 -14.55
N THR A 245 -9.34 -38.39 -13.31
CA THR A 245 -10.56 -37.86 -12.70
C THR A 245 -10.34 -36.36 -12.50
N PRO A 246 -10.96 -35.48 -13.27
CA PRO A 246 -10.77 -34.05 -13.06
C PRO A 246 -11.33 -33.62 -11.69
N ALA A 247 -10.73 -32.60 -11.11
CA ALA A 247 -11.28 -31.88 -9.97
C ALA A 247 -12.42 -30.99 -10.48
N VAL A 248 -13.64 -31.28 -10.03
CA VAL A 248 -14.87 -30.64 -10.54
C VAL A 248 -15.59 -29.89 -9.43
N ALA A 249 -16.20 -28.77 -9.80
CA ALA A 249 -17.21 -28.07 -9.01
C ALA A 249 -18.61 -28.52 -9.45
N LYS A 250 -19.60 -28.29 -8.59
CA LYS A 250 -21.01 -28.63 -8.84
C LYS A 250 -21.86 -27.39 -8.73
N ILE A 251 -22.80 -27.23 -9.65
CA ILE A 251 -23.90 -26.27 -9.53
C ILE A 251 -25.21 -26.99 -9.84
N GLN A 252 -26.27 -26.63 -9.13
CA GLN A 252 -27.61 -27.13 -9.40
C GLN A 252 -28.44 -26.06 -10.11
N LYS A 253 -29.17 -26.47 -11.15
CA LYS A 253 -30.18 -25.63 -11.81
C LYS A 253 -31.50 -26.38 -11.86
N THR A 254 -32.55 -25.78 -11.31
CA THR A 254 -33.90 -26.36 -11.30
C THR A 254 -34.63 -26.01 -12.59
N ILE A 255 -35.24 -27.01 -13.23
CA ILE A 255 -35.99 -26.79 -14.47
C ILE A 255 -37.27 -26.02 -14.18
N VAL A 256 -37.39 -24.82 -14.75
CA VAL A 256 -38.55 -23.94 -14.64
C VAL A 256 -39.41 -24.07 -15.90
N SER A 257 -40.74 -24.01 -15.73
CA SER A 257 -41.68 -24.04 -16.85
C SER A 257 -41.39 -22.92 -17.85
N GLY A 258 -41.32 -23.26 -19.14
CA GLY A 258 -41.04 -22.30 -20.22
C GLY A 258 -39.58 -21.84 -20.35
N THR A 259 -38.70 -22.19 -19.42
CA THR A 259 -37.28 -21.79 -19.47
C THR A 259 -36.43 -22.85 -20.15
N THR A 260 -35.92 -22.53 -21.34
CA THR A 260 -35.06 -23.41 -22.14
C THR A 260 -33.59 -23.04 -22.13
N ALA A 261 -33.22 -21.89 -21.55
CA ALA A 261 -31.85 -21.40 -21.48
C ALA A 261 -31.50 -21.06 -20.02
N TYR A 262 -30.39 -21.62 -19.55
CA TYR A 262 -29.89 -21.43 -18.19
C TYR A 262 -28.47 -20.89 -18.27
N ILE A 263 -28.27 -19.67 -17.75
CA ILE A 263 -26.94 -19.08 -17.68
C ILE A 263 -26.14 -19.83 -16.61
N LEU A 264 -24.94 -20.24 -16.98
CA LEU A 264 -23.97 -20.90 -16.12
C LEU A 264 -23.03 -19.85 -15.54
N PRO A 265 -22.40 -20.16 -14.39
CA PRO A 265 -21.45 -19.23 -13.77
C PRO A 265 -20.30 -18.87 -14.70
N HIS A 266 -19.81 -17.63 -14.60
CA HIS A 266 -18.63 -17.19 -15.33
C HIS A 266 -17.38 -18.04 -15.01
N THR A 267 -17.37 -18.70 -13.84
CA THR A 267 -16.31 -19.62 -13.42
C THR A 267 -16.30 -20.95 -14.16
N VAL A 268 -17.28 -21.26 -15.02
CA VAL A 268 -17.31 -22.51 -15.80
C VAL A 268 -16.25 -22.49 -16.90
N GLY A 269 -15.25 -23.37 -16.79
CA GLY A 269 -14.23 -23.56 -17.82
C GLY A 269 -14.61 -24.63 -18.83
N SER A 270 -14.91 -25.84 -18.34
CA SER A 270 -15.44 -26.91 -19.18
C SER A 270 -16.43 -27.76 -18.41
N VAL A 271 -17.58 -28.07 -19.02
CA VAL A 271 -18.56 -28.95 -18.38
C VAL A 271 -18.08 -30.39 -18.50
N HIS A 272 -18.05 -31.09 -17.38
CA HIS A 272 -17.69 -32.51 -17.30
C HIS A 272 -18.92 -33.38 -17.56
N GLY A 273 -20.04 -33.07 -16.90
CA GLY A 273 -21.29 -33.79 -17.07
C GLY A 273 -22.50 -33.03 -16.57
N VAL A 274 -23.68 -33.42 -17.07
CA VAL A 274 -24.97 -32.96 -16.55
C VAL A 274 -25.80 -34.18 -16.23
N TYR A 275 -26.33 -34.24 -15.01
CA TYR A 275 -27.14 -35.36 -14.55
C TYR A 275 -28.21 -34.91 -13.57
N LYS A 276 -29.28 -35.69 -13.44
CA LYS A 276 -30.24 -35.52 -12.34
C LYS A 276 -29.68 -36.23 -11.12
N GLY A 277 -29.37 -35.52 -10.04
CA GLY A 277 -29.01 -36.17 -8.78
C GLY A 277 -30.24 -36.82 -8.16
N ASP A 278 -30.25 -38.13 -7.95
CA ASP A 278 -31.24 -38.81 -7.12
C ASP A 278 -30.55 -39.76 -6.13
N PRO A 279 -31.22 -40.15 -5.03
CA PRO A 279 -30.63 -41.06 -4.04
C PRO A 279 -30.30 -42.47 -4.58
N THR A 280 -30.88 -42.84 -5.73
CA THR A 280 -30.77 -44.18 -6.34
C THR A 280 -29.72 -44.26 -7.44
N GLY A 281 -29.10 -43.13 -7.79
CA GLY A 281 -28.20 -43.03 -8.90
C GLY A 281 -28.78 -42.30 -10.10
N GLY A 282 -28.23 -41.11 -10.31
CA GLY A 282 -28.74 -40.14 -11.26
C GLY A 282 -28.66 -40.52 -12.74
N LYS A 283 -29.64 -40.04 -13.52
CA LYS A 283 -29.60 -40.10 -14.98
C LYS A 283 -28.63 -39.08 -15.56
N VAL A 284 -27.65 -39.54 -16.33
CA VAL A 284 -26.70 -38.69 -17.06
C VAL A 284 -27.31 -38.23 -18.39
N PHE A 285 -27.40 -36.92 -18.60
CA PHE A 285 -27.93 -36.31 -19.83
C PHE A 285 -26.84 -35.80 -20.77
N TYR A 286 -25.66 -35.50 -20.22
CA TYR A 286 -24.48 -35.10 -20.97
C TYR A 286 -23.20 -35.62 -20.32
N ASP A 287 -22.31 -36.13 -21.16
CA ASP A 287 -20.94 -36.52 -20.82
C ASP A 287 -19.99 -35.91 -21.85
N SER A 288 -19.08 -35.08 -21.36
CA SER A 288 -18.10 -34.40 -22.17
C SER A 288 -17.03 -35.36 -22.69
N ARG A 289 -17.24 -35.85 -23.91
CA ARG A 289 -16.28 -36.73 -24.62
C ARG A 289 -15.10 -35.95 -25.21
N SER A 290 -15.37 -34.75 -25.74
CA SER A 290 -14.35 -33.85 -26.29
C SER A 290 -14.91 -32.43 -26.43
N LYS A 291 -14.02 -31.45 -26.63
CA LYS A 291 -14.39 -30.06 -26.96
C LYS A 291 -15.25 -29.91 -28.22
N PHE A 292 -15.33 -30.95 -29.07
CA PHE A 292 -16.11 -30.94 -30.30
C PHE A 292 -17.49 -31.61 -30.14
N ASN A 293 -17.84 -32.09 -28.94
CA ASN A 293 -19.13 -32.70 -28.67
C ASN A 293 -19.93 -31.88 -27.66
N ALA A 294 -20.44 -30.72 -28.10
CA ALA A 294 -21.23 -29.82 -27.27
C ALA A 294 -22.69 -30.29 -27.06
N PHE A 295 -23.10 -31.39 -27.69
CA PHE A 295 -24.48 -31.87 -27.70
C PHE A 295 -24.63 -33.11 -26.81
N GLY A 296 -25.63 -33.06 -25.92
CA GLY A 296 -26.14 -34.18 -25.15
C GLY A 296 -27.55 -34.55 -25.58
N ARG A 297 -28.20 -35.42 -24.80
CA ARG A 297 -29.58 -35.82 -25.08
C ARG A 297 -30.54 -34.69 -24.72
N GLY A 298 -30.99 -33.93 -25.71
CA GLY A 298 -31.90 -32.80 -25.54
C GLY A 298 -31.28 -31.58 -24.87
N ILE A 299 -29.95 -31.55 -24.69
CA ILE A 299 -29.20 -30.42 -24.16
C ILE A 299 -28.03 -30.07 -25.07
N TRP A 300 -27.66 -28.79 -25.11
CA TRP A 300 -26.42 -28.34 -25.72
C TRP A 300 -25.87 -27.13 -24.99
N PHE A 301 -24.60 -26.85 -25.20
CA PHE A 301 -23.94 -25.67 -24.64
C PHE A 301 -23.64 -24.68 -25.73
N GLU A 302 -23.97 -23.42 -25.48
CA GLU A 302 -23.55 -22.28 -26.28
C GLU A 302 -22.95 -21.24 -25.34
N ASN A 303 -21.64 -20.99 -25.49
CA ASN A 303 -20.88 -20.13 -24.58
C ASN A 303 -21.03 -20.58 -23.11
N GLN A 304 -21.59 -19.72 -22.26
CA GLN A 304 -21.87 -19.99 -20.84
C GLN A 304 -23.36 -20.30 -20.60
N THR A 305 -24.10 -20.71 -21.63
CA THR A 305 -25.53 -21.03 -21.51
C THR A 305 -25.75 -22.51 -21.76
N LEU A 306 -26.39 -23.17 -20.79
CA LEU A 306 -26.97 -24.49 -20.97
C LEU A 306 -28.34 -24.33 -21.61
N HIS A 307 -28.48 -24.87 -22.81
CA HIS A 307 -29.77 -24.95 -23.47
C HIS A 307 -30.37 -26.34 -23.29
N ILE A 308 -31.67 -26.37 -23.04
CA ILE A 308 -32.49 -27.58 -23.03
C ILE A 308 -33.56 -27.47 -24.12
N GLN A 309 -33.79 -28.55 -24.86
CA GLN A 309 -34.71 -28.55 -25.99
C GLN A 309 -36.17 -28.37 -25.56
N THR A 310 -36.55 -29.01 -24.45
CA THR A 310 -37.89 -28.90 -23.84
C THR A 310 -37.79 -29.18 -22.35
N THR A 311 -38.62 -28.49 -21.56
CA THR A 311 -38.74 -28.69 -20.11
C THR A 311 -39.40 -30.04 -19.78
N GLU A 312 -40.22 -30.58 -20.69
CA GLU A 312 -40.96 -31.84 -20.51
C GLU A 312 -40.03 -33.06 -20.43
N LEU A 313 -38.91 -33.03 -21.15
CA LEU A 313 -37.97 -34.16 -21.21
C LEU A 313 -37.33 -34.45 -19.84
N TYR A 314 -37.12 -33.41 -19.03
CA TYR A 314 -36.47 -33.50 -17.71
C TYR A 314 -37.48 -33.43 -16.55
N GLY A 315 -38.68 -32.90 -16.81
CA GLY A 315 -39.70 -32.61 -15.81
C GLY A 315 -39.47 -31.26 -15.13
N ILE A 316 -40.53 -30.47 -15.05
CA ILE A 316 -40.53 -29.18 -14.32
C ILE A 316 -40.27 -29.46 -12.83
N GLY A 317 -39.45 -28.64 -12.19
CA GLY A 317 -39.04 -28.78 -10.80
C GLY A 317 -37.89 -29.76 -10.58
N THR A 318 -37.42 -30.46 -11.61
CA THR A 318 -36.24 -31.32 -11.51
C THR A 318 -34.97 -30.49 -11.34
N ALA A 319 -34.17 -30.76 -10.30
CA ALA A 319 -32.83 -30.21 -10.15
C ALA A 319 -31.83 -30.98 -11.02
N LEU A 320 -31.17 -30.28 -11.95
CA LEU A 320 -30.05 -30.80 -12.71
C LEU A 320 -28.74 -30.39 -12.01
N THR A 321 -27.89 -31.37 -11.73
CA THR A 321 -26.52 -31.15 -11.27
C THR A 321 -25.60 -31.06 -12.48
N ILE A 322 -24.88 -29.95 -12.54
CA ILE A 322 -23.88 -29.66 -13.57
C ILE A 322 -22.52 -29.79 -12.90
N GLU A 323 -21.76 -30.81 -13.28
CA GLU A 323 -20.37 -30.95 -12.89
C GLU A 323 -19.49 -30.27 -13.93
N TYR A 324 -18.63 -29.35 -13.48
CA TYR A 324 -17.75 -28.60 -14.37
C TYR A 324 -16.36 -28.44 -13.76
N VAL A 325 -15.37 -28.34 -14.64
CA VAL A 325 -14.02 -27.91 -14.27
C VAL A 325 -14.02 -26.38 -14.24
N PRO A 326 -13.70 -25.75 -13.09
CA PRO A 326 -13.62 -24.30 -13.02
C PRO A 326 -12.53 -23.77 -13.95
N SER A 327 -12.78 -22.62 -14.58
CA SER A 327 -11.78 -21.89 -15.38
C SER A 327 -10.65 -21.31 -14.52
N GLY A 328 -10.92 -21.14 -13.22
CA GLY A 328 -10.00 -20.57 -12.24
C GLY A 328 -9.99 -19.04 -12.23
N ILE A 329 -10.85 -18.37 -12.99
CA ILE A 329 -10.89 -16.90 -13.12
C ILE A 329 -11.66 -16.20 -11.98
N ALA A 330 -12.05 -16.93 -10.94
CA ALA A 330 -12.78 -16.36 -9.81
C ALA A 330 -11.97 -15.24 -9.15
N ARG A 331 -12.54 -14.04 -9.06
CA ARG A 331 -11.90 -12.90 -8.40
C ARG A 331 -11.91 -13.07 -6.89
N LEU A 332 -10.72 -13.19 -6.32
CA LEU A 332 -10.54 -13.42 -4.90
C LEU A 332 -10.61 -12.06 -4.19
N HIS A 333 -11.45 -11.96 -3.18
CA HIS A 333 -11.59 -10.73 -2.41
C HIS A 333 -12.17 -11.01 -1.02
N ASN A 334 -11.98 -10.05 -0.12
CA ASN A 334 -12.62 -10.02 1.19
C ASN A 334 -13.23 -8.63 1.44
N GLY A 335 -14.18 -8.54 2.35
CA GLY A 335 -14.89 -7.28 2.60
C GLY A 335 -15.89 -7.38 3.73
N ILE A 336 -16.81 -6.42 3.74
CA ILE A 336 -17.98 -6.42 4.64
C ILE A 336 -19.23 -6.89 3.88
N TYR A 337 -20.12 -7.60 4.56
CA TYR A 337 -21.41 -8.03 4.00
C TYR A 337 -22.56 -7.78 4.98
N THR A 338 -23.78 -7.82 4.44
CA THR A 338 -25.01 -7.94 5.23
C THR A 338 -25.68 -9.26 4.91
N VAL A 339 -26.48 -9.79 5.83
CA VAL A 339 -27.26 -11.01 5.63
C VAL A 339 -28.73 -10.71 5.88
N ASN A 340 -29.62 -11.35 5.10
CA ASN A 340 -31.07 -11.25 5.32
C ASN A 340 -31.51 -12.00 6.60
N ALA A 341 -32.78 -11.87 6.95
CA ALA A 341 -33.35 -12.48 8.15
C ALA A 341 -33.34 -14.02 8.12
N ASP A 342 -33.38 -14.63 6.93
CA ASP A 342 -33.41 -16.07 6.75
C ASP A 342 -32.00 -16.69 6.71
N GLY A 343 -30.94 -15.88 6.57
CA GLY A 343 -29.56 -16.35 6.57
C GLY A 343 -29.09 -16.93 5.24
N ASP A 344 -29.91 -16.93 4.19
CA ASP A 344 -29.66 -17.57 2.89
C ASP A 344 -29.24 -16.59 1.78
N VAL A 345 -29.41 -15.28 1.99
CA VAL A 345 -28.96 -14.24 1.07
C VAL A 345 -28.01 -13.29 1.77
N VAL A 346 -26.83 -13.12 1.18
CA VAL A 346 -25.81 -12.17 1.64
C VAL A 346 -25.58 -11.08 0.60
N THR A 347 -25.46 -9.84 1.03
CA THR A 347 -25.17 -8.69 0.15
C THR A 347 -23.74 -8.22 0.38
N PHE A 348 -22.92 -8.23 -0.67
CA PHE A 348 -21.52 -7.79 -0.58
C PHE A 348 -21.40 -6.26 -0.57
N GLY A 349 -20.47 -5.76 0.25
CA GLY A 349 -20.09 -4.35 0.28
C GLY A 349 -19.61 -3.83 -1.07
N ALA A 350 -19.74 -2.52 -1.31
CA ALA A 350 -19.43 -1.93 -2.62
C ALA A 350 -17.91 -1.88 -2.89
N THR A 351 -17.15 -1.81 -1.81
CA THR A 351 -15.70 -1.72 -1.85
C THR A 351 -15.14 -2.85 -0.99
N PRO A 352 -14.58 -3.90 -1.62
CA PRO A 352 -13.83 -4.92 -0.90
C PRO A 352 -12.67 -4.29 -0.10
N ASN A 353 -12.34 -4.90 1.03
CA ASN A 353 -11.18 -4.50 1.83
C ASN A 353 -9.87 -4.90 1.13
N ALA A 354 -9.87 -6.05 0.46
CA ALA A 354 -8.80 -6.51 -0.40
C ALA A 354 -9.37 -7.26 -1.61
N GLY A 355 -8.67 -7.19 -2.75
CA GLY A 355 -9.10 -7.79 -4.01
C GLY A 355 -10.00 -6.86 -4.84
N THR A 356 -10.74 -7.43 -5.79
CA THR A 356 -11.64 -6.67 -6.68
C THR A 356 -12.95 -7.42 -6.84
N LEU A 357 -14.07 -6.69 -6.73
CA LEU A 357 -15.39 -7.24 -6.96
C LEU A 357 -15.58 -7.47 -8.47
N ASP A 358 -16.12 -8.62 -8.83
CA ASP A 358 -16.39 -9.05 -10.18
C ASP A 358 -17.81 -8.64 -10.56
N THR A 359 -17.94 -7.97 -11.71
CA THR A 359 -19.21 -7.43 -12.21
C THR A 359 -19.81 -8.28 -13.32
N HIS A 360 -19.25 -9.46 -13.62
CA HIS A 360 -19.89 -10.39 -14.55
C HIS A 360 -21.12 -11.03 -13.90
N HIS A 361 -22.14 -11.29 -14.72
CA HIS A 361 -23.33 -12.01 -14.26
C HIS A 361 -22.96 -13.39 -13.72
N GLU A 362 -23.50 -13.75 -12.56
CA GLU A 362 -23.22 -15.03 -11.89
C GLU A 362 -21.71 -15.29 -11.63
N ALA A 363 -20.90 -14.23 -11.47
CA ALA A 363 -19.44 -14.33 -11.32
C ALA A 363 -19.01 -15.22 -10.15
N TYR A 364 -19.77 -15.22 -9.06
CA TYR A 364 -19.43 -15.94 -7.84
C TYR A 364 -20.18 -17.27 -7.66
N ALA A 365 -21.13 -17.59 -8.53
CA ALA A 365 -21.84 -18.86 -8.44
C ALA A 365 -20.87 -20.06 -8.58
N GLY A 366 -21.03 -21.02 -7.67
CA GLY A 366 -20.13 -22.15 -7.46
C GLY A 366 -18.89 -21.86 -6.60
N SER A 367 -18.62 -20.60 -6.23
CA SER A 367 -17.54 -20.25 -5.31
C SER A 367 -17.96 -20.48 -3.85
N ILE A 368 -16.99 -20.49 -2.94
CA ILE A 368 -17.23 -20.67 -1.51
C ILE A 368 -17.29 -19.31 -0.84
N PHE A 369 -18.46 -18.97 -0.31
CA PHE A 369 -18.63 -17.87 0.63
C PHE A 369 -18.12 -18.30 2.01
N ARG A 370 -17.22 -17.52 2.61
CA ARG A 370 -16.74 -17.73 3.98
C ARG A 370 -17.12 -16.53 4.83
N SER A 371 -17.99 -16.72 5.81
CA SER A 371 -18.24 -15.72 6.85
C SER A 371 -17.14 -15.81 7.90
N LEU A 372 -16.53 -14.67 8.24
CA LEU A 372 -15.44 -14.53 9.20
C LEU A 372 -15.89 -13.90 10.54
N GLY A 373 -17.20 -13.65 10.69
CA GLY A 373 -17.78 -13.06 11.90
C GLY A 373 -17.69 -11.53 11.96
N SER A 374 -18.05 -10.95 13.10
CA SER A 374 -18.11 -9.50 13.31
C SER A 374 -16.79 -8.84 13.72
N ASP A 375 -15.86 -9.64 14.24
CA ASP A 375 -14.54 -9.21 14.68
C ASP A 375 -13.45 -9.46 13.63
N GLY A 376 -13.79 -10.16 12.54
CA GLY A 376 -12.89 -10.56 11.47
C GLY A 376 -11.89 -11.65 11.87
N THR A 377 -11.76 -11.95 13.16
CA THR A 377 -10.69 -12.79 13.71
C THR A 377 -10.73 -14.24 13.23
N GLY A 378 -11.85 -14.68 12.64
CA GLY A 378 -12.04 -16.06 12.20
C GLY A 378 -12.51 -17.01 13.31
N ASN A 379 -12.73 -16.50 14.52
CA ASN A 379 -13.32 -17.27 15.64
C ASN A 379 -14.69 -17.88 15.29
N TYR A 380 -15.35 -17.33 14.27
CA TYR A 380 -16.65 -17.78 13.81
C TYR A 380 -16.64 -17.98 12.29
N LEU A 381 -16.11 -19.13 11.85
CA LEU A 381 -16.01 -19.50 10.45
C LEU A 381 -17.21 -20.35 10.00
N GLN A 382 -17.99 -19.84 9.05
CA GLN A 382 -18.98 -20.64 8.32
C GLN A 382 -18.68 -20.59 6.82
N GLU A 383 -18.78 -21.74 6.15
CA GLU A 383 -18.57 -21.87 4.71
C GLU A 383 -19.87 -22.30 4.04
N ARG A 384 -20.22 -21.67 2.91
CA ARG A 384 -21.39 -22.00 2.09
C ARG A 384 -21.03 -21.91 0.61
N VAL A 385 -21.70 -22.70 -0.21
CA VAL A 385 -21.56 -22.59 -1.67
C VAL A 385 -22.51 -21.51 -2.16
N ILE A 386 -22.03 -20.61 -3.01
CA ILE A 386 -22.89 -19.62 -3.65
C ILE A 386 -23.63 -20.29 -4.80
N THR A 387 -24.95 -20.31 -4.77
CA THR A 387 -25.80 -20.94 -5.80
C THR A 387 -26.21 -19.97 -6.90
N ALA A 388 -26.34 -18.69 -6.56
CA ALA A 388 -26.64 -17.60 -7.49
C ALA A 388 -25.98 -16.29 -7.02
N TYR A 389 -25.64 -15.41 -7.96
CA TYR A 389 -25.12 -14.07 -7.70
C TYR A 389 -25.71 -13.03 -8.67
N ASP A 390 -26.31 -11.98 -8.11
CA ASP A 390 -26.78 -10.79 -8.84
C ASP A 390 -25.73 -9.69 -8.73
N GLU A 391 -25.12 -9.29 -9.85
CA GLU A 391 -24.07 -8.29 -9.92
C GLU A 391 -24.54 -6.85 -9.67
N LEU A 392 -25.84 -6.56 -9.89
CA LEU A 392 -26.41 -5.23 -9.74
C LEU A 392 -26.72 -4.95 -8.26
N THR A 393 -27.33 -5.92 -7.58
CA THR A 393 -27.63 -5.83 -6.14
C THR A 393 -26.44 -6.24 -5.28
N ARG A 394 -25.53 -7.07 -5.82
CA ARG A 394 -24.41 -7.76 -5.16
C ARG A 394 -24.90 -8.78 -4.13
N GLU A 395 -26.09 -9.32 -4.36
CA GLU A 395 -26.67 -10.38 -3.54
C GLU A 395 -26.20 -11.75 -4.03
N ALA A 396 -25.65 -12.53 -3.11
CA ALA A 396 -25.32 -13.94 -3.31
C ALA A 396 -26.32 -14.80 -2.53
N THR A 397 -26.94 -15.76 -3.22
CA THR A 397 -27.77 -16.79 -2.60
C THR A 397 -26.89 -17.97 -2.20
N LEU A 398 -27.06 -18.46 -0.98
CA LEU A 398 -26.30 -19.56 -0.41
C LEU A 398 -27.04 -20.91 -0.61
N ASP A 399 -26.29 -22.01 -0.62
CA ASP A 399 -26.86 -23.36 -0.72
C ASP A 399 -27.59 -23.80 0.54
N VAL A 400 -27.05 -23.40 1.70
CA VAL A 400 -27.62 -23.64 3.02
C VAL A 400 -27.58 -22.32 3.79
N PRO A 401 -28.64 -21.93 4.51
CA PRO A 401 -28.61 -20.75 5.36
C PRO A 401 -27.45 -20.76 6.36
N LEU A 402 -26.99 -19.58 6.76
CA LEU A 402 -26.04 -19.42 7.87
C LEU A 402 -26.73 -19.80 9.18
N ASP A 403 -26.07 -20.62 10.00
CA ASP A 403 -26.59 -21.06 11.30
C ASP A 403 -25.47 -21.22 12.35
N PRO A 404 -25.48 -20.44 13.45
CA PRO A 404 -26.36 -19.29 13.66
C PRO A 404 -26.17 -18.15 12.63
N ILE A 405 -27.19 -17.32 12.45
CA ILE A 405 -27.10 -16.12 11.62
C ILE A 405 -26.20 -15.09 12.34
N PRO A 406 -25.10 -14.63 11.73
CA PRO A 406 -24.22 -13.65 12.34
C PRO A 406 -24.95 -12.32 12.62
N THR A 407 -24.68 -11.72 13.77
CA THR A 407 -25.21 -10.40 14.15
C THR A 407 -24.06 -9.40 14.34
N GLY A 408 -24.31 -8.12 14.04
CA GLY A 408 -23.31 -7.05 14.17
C GLY A 408 -23.40 -6.03 13.04
N SER A 409 -22.78 -4.87 13.22
CA SER A 409 -22.78 -3.79 12.22
C SER A 409 -21.78 -3.99 11.10
N ASN A 410 -20.69 -4.72 11.35
CA ASN A 410 -19.65 -5.04 10.37
C ASN A 410 -19.42 -6.54 10.36
N LEU A 411 -20.09 -7.27 9.46
CA LEU A 411 -19.82 -8.68 9.25
C LEU A 411 -18.79 -8.83 8.14
N TYR A 412 -17.75 -9.62 8.36
CA TYR A 412 -16.68 -9.79 7.40
C TYR A 412 -16.81 -11.08 6.62
N TYR A 413 -16.51 -11.04 5.33
CA TYR A 413 -16.52 -12.22 4.47
C TYR A 413 -15.28 -12.30 3.60
N GLU A 414 -15.11 -13.49 3.03
CA GLU A 414 -14.17 -13.76 1.96
C GLU A 414 -14.83 -14.65 0.90
N ILE A 415 -14.47 -14.44 -0.36
CA ILE A 415 -14.74 -15.37 -1.45
C ILE A 415 -13.52 -16.23 -1.70
N ALA A 416 -13.67 -17.53 -1.44
CA ALA A 416 -12.70 -18.56 -1.79
C ALA A 416 -13.14 -19.31 -3.06
N PRO A 417 -12.21 -19.87 -3.83
CA PRO A 417 -12.56 -20.59 -5.03
C PRO A 417 -13.26 -21.92 -4.69
N ALA A 418 -14.04 -22.45 -5.64
CA ALA A 418 -14.83 -23.68 -5.48
C ALA A 418 -14.04 -24.90 -4.97
N ILE A 419 -12.73 -24.96 -5.25
CA ILE A 419 -11.83 -26.03 -4.87
C ILE A 419 -10.67 -25.41 -4.08
N ASN A 420 -10.90 -25.15 -2.80
CA ASN A 420 -9.95 -24.43 -1.94
C ASN A 420 -9.10 -25.34 -1.04
N LYS A 421 -9.63 -26.48 -0.58
CA LYS A 421 -8.96 -27.33 0.42
C LYS A 421 -7.65 -27.92 -0.09
N GLY A 422 -6.53 -27.55 0.54
CA GLY A 422 -5.18 -27.95 0.16
C GLY A 422 -4.62 -27.24 -1.08
N MET A 423 -5.45 -26.48 -1.80
CA MET A 423 -5.02 -25.67 -2.94
C MET A 423 -4.38 -24.35 -2.49
N ASP A 424 -4.72 -23.84 -1.31
CA ASP A 424 -4.14 -22.63 -0.71
C ASP A 424 -2.62 -22.63 -0.74
N THR A 425 -1.97 -23.62 -0.10
CA THR A 425 -0.51 -23.69 -0.04
C THR A 425 0.11 -23.88 -1.42
N VAL A 426 -0.52 -24.68 -2.30
CA VAL A 426 0.01 -24.94 -3.64
C VAL A 426 -0.03 -23.67 -4.51
N VAL A 427 -1.13 -22.93 -4.45
CA VAL A 427 -1.33 -21.68 -5.19
C VAL A 427 -0.41 -20.59 -4.65
N ALA A 428 -0.27 -20.48 -3.33
CA ALA A 428 0.67 -19.57 -2.69
C ALA A 428 2.12 -19.85 -3.09
N LEU A 429 2.57 -21.11 -3.04
CA LEU A 429 3.92 -21.49 -3.47
C LEU A 429 4.16 -21.19 -4.95
N TYR A 430 3.18 -21.39 -5.82
CA TYR A 430 3.31 -21.07 -7.24
C TYR A 430 3.38 -19.54 -7.48
N ALA A 431 2.56 -18.75 -6.77
CA ALA A 431 2.61 -17.29 -6.82
C ALA A 431 3.96 -16.76 -6.32
N ALA A 432 4.46 -17.25 -5.18
CA ALA A 432 5.77 -16.93 -4.64
C ALA A 432 6.90 -17.28 -5.63
N TRP A 433 6.82 -18.46 -6.26
CA TRP A 433 7.78 -18.86 -7.29
C TRP A 433 7.81 -17.87 -8.46
N ARG A 434 6.66 -17.43 -8.97
CA ARG A 434 6.62 -16.45 -10.07
C ARG A 434 7.18 -15.09 -9.66
N LEU A 435 6.83 -14.61 -8.47
CA LEU A 435 7.36 -13.36 -7.92
C LEU A 435 8.89 -13.41 -7.86
N VAL A 436 9.45 -14.39 -7.13
CA VAL A 436 10.90 -14.55 -6.96
C VAL A 436 11.63 -14.82 -8.28
N SER A 437 11.01 -15.55 -9.23
CA SER A 437 11.58 -15.77 -10.56
C SER A 437 11.71 -14.45 -11.35
N THR A 438 10.74 -13.56 -11.22
CA THR A 438 10.74 -12.24 -11.88
C THR A 438 11.84 -11.32 -11.33
N GLU A 439 12.25 -11.54 -10.08
CA GLU A 439 13.38 -10.82 -9.45
C GLU A 439 14.74 -11.30 -9.94
N GLY A 440 14.82 -12.42 -10.65
CA GLY A 440 16.07 -13.03 -11.08
C GLY A 440 16.77 -13.88 -10.01
N ASN A 441 16.16 -14.11 -8.83
CA ASN A 441 16.73 -14.97 -7.79
C ASN A 441 16.45 -16.46 -8.09
N THR A 442 17.17 -17.01 -9.06
CA THR A 442 16.97 -18.37 -9.59
C THR A 442 17.16 -19.48 -8.56
N LYS A 443 18.09 -19.31 -7.59
CA LYS A 443 18.36 -20.29 -6.54
C LYS A 443 17.16 -20.43 -5.60
N ARG A 444 16.63 -19.31 -5.10
CA ARG A 444 15.44 -19.29 -4.23
C ARG A 444 14.21 -19.77 -4.99
N ALA A 445 13.99 -19.28 -6.20
CA ALA A 445 12.90 -19.74 -7.07
C ALA A 445 12.91 -21.27 -7.26
N SER A 446 14.09 -21.87 -7.48
CA SER A 446 14.22 -23.33 -7.64
C SER A 446 13.81 -24.10 -6.36
N GLY A 447 14.14 -23.56 -5.18
CA GLY A 447 13.71 -24.12 -3.90
C GLY A 447 12.19 -24.11 -3.74
N ILE A 448 11.56 -22.96 -4.00
CA ILE A 448 10.10 -22.79 -3.93
C ILE A 448 9.40 -23.72 -4.93
N LEU A 449 9.91 -23.82 -6.17
CA LEU A 449 9.35 -24.72 -7.19
C LEU A 449 9.39 -26.20 -6.76
N LYS A 450 10.44 -26.61 -6.04
CA LYS A 450 10.52 -27.97 -5.48
C LYS A 450 9.46 -28.18 -4.40
N ALA A 451 9.26 -27.21 -3.51
CA ALA A 451 8.20 -27.25 -2.50
C ALA A 451 6.80 -27.30 -3.14
N TYR A 452 6.54 -26.45 -4.14
CA TYR A 452 5.32 -26.46 -4.95
C TYR A 452 5.02 -27.84 -5.52
N ARG A 453 6.00 -28.47 -6.19
CA ARG A 453 5.83 -29.80 -6.81
C ARG A 453 5.51 -30.89 -5.78
N ASN A 454 6.07 -30.79 -4.58
CA ASN A 454 5.78 -31.73 -3.49
C ASN A 454 4.36 -31.54 -2.97
N ALA A 455 3.95 -30.30 -2.70
CA ALA A 455 2.59 -29.99 -2.23
C ALA A 455 1.54 -30.38 -3.28
N LEU A 456 1.81 -30.12 -4.56
CA LEU A 456 0.92 -30.48 -5.67
C LEU A 456 0.67 -32.00 -5.77
N ARG A 457 1.66 -32.84 -5.44
CA ARG A 457 1.47 -34.30 -5.40
C ARG A 457 0.44 -34.71 -4.36
N ASN A 458 0.41 -34.06 -3.19
CA ASN A 458 -0.55 -34.35 -2.13
C ASN A 458 -1.97 -33.94 -2.53
N VAL A 459 -2.12 -32.77 -3.18
CA VAL A 459 -3.43 -32.33 -3.69
C VAL A 459 -3.97 -33.30 -4.74
N ARG A 460 -3.11 -33.84 -5.62
CA ARG A 460 -3.51 -34.89 -6.59
C ARG A 460 -3.92 -36.20 -5.94
N LEU A 461 -3.71 -36.42 -4.65
CA LEU A 461 -4.23 -37.62 -3.97
C LEU A 461 -5.56 -37.35 -3.26
N THR A 462 -5.86 -36.07 -2.99
CA THR A 462 -6.96 -35.65 -2.10
C THR A 462 -8.03 -34.81 -2.79
N ALA A 463 -7.83 -34.44 -4.06
CA ALA A 463 -8.75 -33.59 -4.80
C ALA A 463 -10.16 -34.19 -4.93
N TYR A 464 -11.16 -33.31 -4.95
CA TYR A 464 -12.58 -33.63 -5.11
C TYR A 464 -12.84 -34.19 -6.51
N TYR A 465 -12.73 -35.50 -6.63
CA TYR A 465 -12.92 -36.20 -7.89
C TYR A 465 -14.39 -36.35 -8.24
N SER A 466 -14.68 -36.24 -9.55
CA SER A 466 -16.01 -36.53 -10.06
C SER A 466 -16.43 -37.95 -9.68
N TYR A 467 -17.63 -38.07 -9.11
CA TYR A 467 -18.31 -39.34 -8.86
C TYR A 467 -19.12 -39.82 -10.07
N MET A 468 -19.05 -39.10 -11.20
CA MET A 468 -19.69 -39.52 -12.44
C MET A 468 -19.35 -40.95 -12.90
N PRO A 469 -18.14 -41.50 -12.68
CA PRO A 469 -17.85 -42.91 -12.98
C PRO A 469 -18.68 -43.90 -12.15
N GLU A 470 -19.16 -43.48 -10.98
CA GLU A 470 -19.94 -44.28 -10.04
C GLU A 470 -21.45 -44.02 -10.19
N ALA A 471 -21.84 -42.97 -10.91
CA ALA A 471 -23.23 -42.66 -11.18
C ALA A 471 -23.88 -43.82 -11.97
N PRO A 472 -24.94 -44.45 -11.43
CA PRO A 472 -25.67 -45.52 -12.09
C PRO A 472 -26.17 -45.09 -13.47
N ILE A 473 -25.84 -45.90 -14.46
CA ILE A 473 -26.32 -45.71 -15.82
C ILE A 473 -27.77 -46.21 -15.87
N ASP A 474 -28.70 -45.33 -16.23
CA ASP A 474 -30.09 -45.70 -16.50
C ASP A 474 -30.12 -46.78 -17.61
N ARG A 475 -30.49 -48.01 -17.25
CA ARG A 475 -30.50 -49.19 -18.14
C ARG A 475 -31.43 -49.04 -19.34
N SER A 476 -32.32 -48.04 -19.34
CA SER A 476 -33.19 -47.73 -20.48
C SER A 476 -32.47 -46.99 -21.61
N ASP A 477 -31.23 -46.52 -21.39
CA ASP A 477 -30.45 -45.83 -22.40
C ASP A 477 -29.51 -46.79 -23.16
N ASN A 478 -29.95 -47.23 -24.34
CA ASN A 478 -29.16 -48.10 -25.22
C ASN A 478 -27.92 -47.41 -25.82
N LEU A 479 -27.75 -46.10 -25.63
CA LEU A 479 -26.54 -45.35 -26.00
C LEU A 479 -25.46 -45.52 -24.92
N ASN A 480 -24.99 -46.76 -24.80
CA ASN A 480 -24.00 -47.16 -23.81
C ASN A 480 -22.75 -46.26 -23.89
N ASN A 481 -22.50 -45.51 -22.82
CA ASN A 481 -21.44 -44.52 -22.77
C ASN A 481 -20.11 -45.25 -22.51
N ARG A 482 -19.46 -45.72 -23.58
CA ARG A 482 -18.31 -46.66 -23.57
C ARG A 482 -17.10 -46.22 -22.73
N ARG A 483 -17.04 -44.99 -22.22
CA ARG A 483 -15.91 -44.44 -21.45
C ARG A 483 -15.73 -45.11 -20.07
N TYR A 484 -16.79 -45.66 -19.49
CA TYR A 484 -16.76 -46.25 -18.13
C TYR A 484 -16.96 -47.76 -18.10
N LEU A 485 -16.83 -48.46 -19.23
CA LEU A 485 -16.73 -49.92 -19.20
C LEU A 485 -15.42 -50.29 -18.48
N ARG A 486 -15.54 -50.72 -17.22
CA ARG A 486 -14.46 -51.41 -16.51
C ARG A 486 -14.11 -52.65 -17.34
N TYR A 487 -12.92 -52.65 -17.93
CA TYR A 487 -12.27 -53.88 -18.39
C TYR A 487 -11.77 -54.68 -17.20
#